data_AF-A0A957QVH3-F1
#
_entry.id   AF-A0A957QVH3-F1
#
_cell.length_a   1.000
_cell.length_b   1.000
_cell.length_c   1.000
_cell.angle_alpha   90.00
_cell.angle_beta   90.00
_cell.angle_gamma   90.00
#
_symmetry.space_group_name_H-M   'P 1'
#
loop_
_entity.id
_entity.type
_entity.pdbx_description
1 polymer ?
#
loop_
_entity_poly.entity_id
_entity_poly.type
_entity_poly.pdbx_seq_one_letter_code
_entity_poly.pdbx_strand_id
1 'polypeptide(L)'
;ITGGVAFHTYSGVLLRPYSTHPDDHMPVEDLWTFQKIGERGKELTGYPAVSVYHDFRYHPKEIITGALDDWMYDHLGVYCWTVEIWSPQREAGIEEYKFIDWYREHPFADDLKMLKWSDDVLDGQGYVAWYPFEHPELGHVELGGWNALYAFRNPPPAFLERELARFPAWLLWHLAISPRLELLDARVTPLGEDNYRITLAVHNTGWLPTYVTKRALERKAVRGVVAEIDVPAGAMLMTGKVREELGQLEGRAYLNSAPMGFGFGDTTGDRAKVEWVMHAPANTRVALTARHPRAGVVRAEVTLA
;
A
#
# COMPACT_ATOMS: atom_id res chain seq x y z
N ILE A 1 8.61 5.58 -1.00
CA ILE A 1 7.42 5.01 -0.31
C ILE A 1 6.35 4.76 -1.35
N THR A 2 5.80 3.55 -1.40
CA THR A 2 4.82 3.08 -2.41
C THR A 2 3.53 2.56 -1.77
N GLY A 3 3.51 2.38 -0.46
CA GLY A 3 2.35 2.00 0.34
C GLY A 3 2.61 2.17 1.84
N GLY A 4 1.60 1.90 2.67
CA GLY A 4 1.68 1.97 4.12
C GLY A 4 0.68 1.04 4.82
N VAL A 5 0.99 0.65 6.06
CA VAL A 5 0.07 -0.06 6.94
C VAL A 5 0.21 0.48 8.36
N ALA A 6 -0.91 0.86 8.98
CA ALA A 6 -1.01 1.28 10.37
C ALA A 6 -1.65 0.15 11.18
N PHE A 7 -0.91 -0.46 12.11
CA PHE A 7 -1.48 -1.49 12.98
C PHE A 7 -2.14 -0.85 14.21
N HIS A 8 -3.40 -1.18 14.40
CA HIS A 8 -4.27 -0.79 15.49
C HIS A 8 -4.88 -2.05 16.11
N THR A 9 -5.60 -1.83 17.20
CA THR A 9 -6.44 -2.83 17.85
C THR A 9 -7.75 -2.13 18.21
N TYR A 10 -8.92 -2.67 17.92
CA TYR A 10 -9.24 -4.05 17.56
C TYR A 10 -10.52 -4.11 16.73
N SER A 11 -10.76 -5.22 16.03
CA SER A 11 -12.01 -5.57 15.31
C SER A 11 -11.82 -6.73 14.32
N GLY A 12 -10.58 -7.12 14.03
CA GLY A 12 -10.28 -8.23 13.13
C GLY A 12 -10.51 -7.88 11.66
N VAL A 13 -10.15 -6.67 11.23
CA VAL A 13 -10.52 -6.07 9.92
C VAL A 13 -9.37 -5.26 9.28
N LEU A 14 -9.33 -5.25 7.95
CA LEU A 14 -8.49 -4.37 7.14
C LEU A 14 -9.33 -3.17 6.67
N LEU A 15 -8.87 -1.97 6.98
CA LEU A 15 -9.58 -0.72 6.72
C LEU A 15 -8.87 0.06 5.61
N ARG A 16 -9.64 0.46 4.60
CA ARG A 16 -9.18 1.37 3.54
C ARG A 16 -9.79 2.76 3.69
N PRO A 17 -9.10 3.80 3.19
CA PRO A 17 -9.67 5.12 2.99
C PRO A 17 -10.96 5.08 2.13
N TYR A 18 -11.77 6.15 2.12
CA TYR A 18 -11.64 7.33 2.98
C TYR A 18 -12.37 7.11 4.31
N SER A 19 -11.95 7.85 5.32
CA SER A 19 -12.64 8.00 6.60
C SER A 19 -13.66 9.15 6.57
N THR A 20 -13.47 10.06 5.62
CA THR A 20 -14.17 11.36 5.54
C THR A 20 -15.22 11.46 4.43
N HIS A 21 -15.14 10.59 3.41
CA HIS A 21 -15.98 10.68 2.21
C HIS A 21 -16.36 9.29 1.70
N PRO A 22 -17.47 9.18 0.95
CA PRO A 22 -17.81 7.95 0.23
C PRO A 22 -16.81 7.63 -0.90
N ASP A 23 -16.84 6.38 -1.33
CA ASP A 23 -15.95 5.82 -2.35
C ASP A 23 -15.96 6.54 -3.71
N ASP A 24 -17.06 7.18 -4.08
CA ASP A 24 -17.19 7.94 -5.34
C ASP A 24 -16.33 9.22 -5.38
N HIS A 25 -15.74 9.63 -4.26
CA HIS A 25 -14.72 10.67 -4.20
C HIS A 25 -13.32 10.18 -4.59
N MET A 26 -13.10 8.88 -4.73
CA MET A 26 -11.84 8.34 -5.23
C MET A 26 -11.81 8.33 -6.77
N PRO A 27 -10.64 8.55 -7.39
CA PRO A 27 -10.39 8.04 -8.73
C PRO A 27 -10.78 6.56 -8.79
N VAL A 28 -11.57 6.21 -9.80
CA VAL A 28 -12.22 4.90 -9.90
C VAL A 28 -11.18 3.78 -9.99
N GLU A 29 -10.06 4.02 -10.69
CA GLU A 29 -8.96 3.07 -10.83
C GLU A 29 -8.24 2.81 -9.50
N ASP A 30 -8.13 3.83 -8.65
CA ASP A 30 -7.54 3.70 -7.32
C ASP A 30 -8.47 2.92 -6.39
N LEU A 31 -9.78 3.15 -6.46
CA LEU A 31 -10.78 2.37 -5.73
C LEU A 31 -10.73 0.88 -6.10
N TRP A 32 -10.73 0.55 -7.39
CA TRP A 32 -10.60 -0.84 -7.85
C TRP A 32 -9.29 -1.47 -7.39
N THR A 33 -8.22 -0.69 -7.31
CA THR A 33 -6.93 -1.19 -6.83
C THR A 33 -6.93 -1.43 -5.33
N PHE A 34 -7.53 -0.55 -4.53
CA PHE A 34 -7.79 -0.79 -3.11
C PHE A 34 -8.62 -2.07 -2.91
N GLN A 35 -9.67 -2.28 -3.70
CA GLN A 35 -10.48 -3.48 -3.62
C GLN A 35 -9.67 -4.75 -3.91
N LYS A 36 -8.84 -4.76 -4.97
CA LYS A 36 -7.94 -5.89 -5.27
C LYS A 36 -6.93 -6.16 -4.15
N ILE A 37 -6.33 -5.12 -3.58
CA ILE A 37 -5.39 -5.25 -2.45
C ILE A 37 -6.11 -5.79 -1.21
N GLY A 38 -7.35 -5.33 -0.96
CA GLY A 38 -8.19 -5.77 0.15
C GLY A 38 -8.66 -7.21 0.02
N GLU A 39 -9.09 -7.62 -1.17
CA GLU A 39 -9.43 -9.02 -1.49
C GLU A 39 -8.25 -9.94 -1.21
N ARG A 40 -7.06 -9.57 -1.70
CA ARG A 40 -5.84 -10.35 -1.42
C ARG A 40 -5.47 -10.34 0.06
N GLY A 41 -5.71 -9.22 0.75
CA GLY A 41 -5.56 -9.13 2.20
C GLY A 41 -6.48 -10.10 2.93
N LYS A 42 -7.75 -10.19 2.52
CA LYS A 42 -8.72 -11.14 3.07
C LYS A 42 -8.29 -12.58 2.86
N GLU A 43 -7.84 -12.94 1.65
CA GLU A 43 -7.35 -14.28 1.35
C GLU A 43 -6.16 -14.69 2.24
N LEU A 44 -5.21 -13.78 2.46
CA LEU A 44 -3.95 -14.08 3.15
C LEU A 44 -4.06 -13.99 4.69
N THR A 45 -4.86 -13.06 5.19
CA THR A 45 -4.96 -12.79 6.64
C THR A 45 -6.19 -13.43 7.29
N GLY A 46 -7.22 -13.70 6.48
CA GLY A 46 -8.57 -14.07 6.94
C GLY A 46 -9.41 -12.86 7.39
N TYR A 47 -8.91 -11.63 7.31
CA TYR A 47 -9.62 -10.44 7.74
C TYR A 47 -10.45 -9.83 6.60
N PRO A 48 -11.73 -9.49 6.81
CA PRO A 48 -12.47 -8.73 5.82
C PRO A 48 -11.78 -7.39 5.56
N ALA A 49 -11.84 -6.93 4.31
CA ALA A 49 -11.40 -5.60 3.92
C ALA A 49 -12.62 -4.72 3.67
N VAL A 50 -12.73 -3.59 4.36
CA VAL A 50 -13.93 -2.74 4.34
C VAL A 50 -13.58 -1.26 4.24
N SER A 51 -14.54 -0.44 3.82
CA SER A 51 -14.39 1.02 3.77
C SER A 51 -14.60 1.62 5.15
N VAL A 52 -13.70 2.51 5.60
CA VAL A 52 -13.90 3.20 6.87
C VAL A 52 -15.20 4.00 6.84
N TYR A 53 -15.46 4.73 5.76
CA TYR A 53 -16.67 5.53 5.61
C TYR A 53 -17.94 4.68 5.54
N HIS A 54 -17.96 3.57 4.79
CA HIS A 54 -19.22 2.83 4.63
C HIS A 54 -19.51 1.87 5.79
N ASP A 55 -18.47 1.25 6.35
CA ASP A 55 -18.61 0.07 7.19
C ASP A 55 -18.07 0.24 8.63
N PHE A 56 -17.29 1.31 8.89
CA PHE A 56 -16.56 1.46 10.16
C PHE A 56 -16.74 2.83 10.85
N ARG A 57 -17.71 3.64 10.41
CA ARG A 57 -18.01 4.91 11.08
C ARG A 57 -18.68 4.71 12.42
N TYR A 58 -18.28 5.52 13.39
CA TYR A 58 -18.91 5.50 14.70
C TYR A 58 -20.37 5.91 14.63
N HIS A 59 -20.72 6.99 13.93
CA HIS A 59 -22.09 7.47 13.82
C HIS A 59 -22.41 7.86 12.36
N PRO A 60 -23.60 7.56 11.82
CA PRO A 60 -23.90 7.78 10.40
C PRO A 60 -23.88 9.24 9.96
N LYS A 61 -24.03 10.19 10.91
CA LYS A 61 -23.95 11.64 10.67
C LYS A 61 -22.57 12.23 10.96
N GLU A 62 -21.61 11.42 11.39
CA GLU A 62 -20.26 11.85 11.70
C GLU A 62 -19.27 11.22 10.72
N ILE A 63 -18.04 11.71 10.74
CA ILE A 63 -16.92 11.19 9.96
C ILE A 63 -15.71 11.02 10.88
N ILE A 64 -14.81 10.14 10.50
CA ILE A 64 -13.54 9.96 11.20
C ILE A 64 -12.51 10.87 10.51
N THR A 65 -11.75 11.64 11.29
CA THR A 65 -10.77 12.62 10.78
C THR A 65 -9.38 12.32 11.33
N GLY A 66 -8.35 12.76 10.60
CA GLY A 66 -6.95 12.62 11.03
C GLY A 66 -6.39 11.20 10.90
N ALA A 67 -7.04 10.32 10.14
CA ALA A 67 -6.57 8.96 9.90
C ALA A 67 -5.29 8.96 9.03
N LEU A 68 -4.31 8.13 9.39
CA LEU A 68 -3.01 8.08 8.70
C LEU A 68 -3.16 7.58 7.26
N ASP A 69 -4.01 6.59 7.05
CA ASP A 69 -4.31 6.01 5.74
C ASP A 69 -4.96 7.03 4.80
N ASP A 70 -5.92 7.81 5.29
CA ASP A 70 -6.47 8.97 4.57
C ASP A 70 -5.37 9.95 4.18
N TRP A 71 -4.49 10.33 5.11
CA TRP A 71 -3.42 11.30 4.82
C TRP A 71 -2.39 10.77 3.82
N MET A 72 -1.94 9.52 3.98
CA MET A 72 -0.98 8.90 3.07
C MET A 72 -1.54 8.76 1.66
N TYR A 73 -2.82 8.39 1.53
CA TYR A 73 -3.47 8.34 0.23
C TYR A 73 -3.68 9.74 -0.35
N ASP A 74 -4.24 10.67 0.43
CA ASP A 74 -4.66 11.97 -0.10
C ASP A 74 -3.50 12.92 -0.38
N HIS A 75 -2.42 12.89 0.41
CA HIS A 75 -1.29 13.80 0.26
C HIS A 75 -0.10 13.17 -0.44
N LEU A 76 0.18 11.88 -0.17
CA LEU A 76 1.29 11.19 -0.80
C LEU A 76 0.84 10.35 -2.00
N GLY A 77 -0.45 10.06 -2.19
CA GLY A 77 -0.91 9.24 -3.29
C GLY A 77 -0.32 7.83 -3.25
N VAL A 78 -0.37 7.20 -2.08
CA VAL A 78 0.07 5.80 -1.88
C VAL A 78 -1.05 4.98 -1.25
N TYR A 79 -1.10 3.68 -1.55
CA TYR A 79 -2.07 2.78 -0.93
C TYR A 79 -1.71 2.53 0.53
N CYS A 80 -2.46 3.11 1.44
CA CYS A 80 -2.28 2.93 2.87
C CYS A 80 -3.52 2.27 3.49
N TRP A 81 -3.29 1.42 4.48
CA TRP A 81 -4.33 0.66 5.17
C TRP A 81 -4.20 0.82 6.68
N THR A 82 -5.31 0.81 7.38
CA THR A 82 -5.34 0.56 8.82
C THR A 82 -5.72 -0.89 9.06
N VAL A 83 -5.08 -1.56 10.02
CA VAL A 83 -5.40 -2.94 10.40
C VAL A 83 -5.83 -2.93 11.84
N GLU A 84 -7.07 -3.28 12.11
CA GLU A 84 -7.56 -3.51 13.47
C GLU A 84 -7.33 -4.98 13.82
N ILE A 85 -6.21 -5.26 14.49
CA ILE A 85 -5.82 -6.60 14.91
C ILE A 85 -6.77 -7.10 15.99
N TRP A 86 -7.03 -8.40 15.97
CA TRP A 86 -7.77 -9.16 16.97
C TRP A 86 -9.28 -8.89 16.98
N SER A 87 -10.05 -9.96 17.14
CA SER A 87 -11.48 -9.89 17.36
C SER A 87 -11.89 -11.02 18.30
N PRO A 88 -12.26 -10.71 19.56
CA PRO A 88 -12.80 -11.72 20.45
C PRO A 88 -14.14 -12.27 19.95
N GLN A 89 -14.94 -11.47 19.24
CA GLN A 89 -16.19 -11.92 18.64
C GLN A 89 -15.96 -13.08 17.66
N ARG A 90 -14.95 -12.95 16.80
CA ARG A 90 -14.59 -14.02 15.85
C ARG A 90 -14.04 -15.26 16.55
N GLU A 91 -13.26 -15.10 17.61
CA GLU A 91 -12.80 -16.24 18.42
C GLU A 91 -13.95 -16.96 19.15
N ALA A 92 -15.02 -16.22 19.50
CA ALA A 92 -16.27 -16.76 20.01
C ALA A 92 -17.22 -17.31 18.93
N GLY A 93 -16.79 -17.36 17.65
CA GLY A 93 -17.59 -17.89 16.54
C GLY A 93 -18.72 -16.96 16.09
N ILE A 94 -18.56 -15.64 16.27
CA ILE A 94 -19.46 -14.61 15.75
C ILE A 94 -18.81 -14.04 14.49
N GLU A 95 -19.31 -14.44 13.32
CA GLU A 95 -18.69 -14.12 12.03
C GLU A 95 -19.41 -13.02 11.25
N GLU A 96 -20.72 -12.84 11.48
CA GLU A 96 -21.56 -11.87 10.75
C GLU A 96 -22.08 -10.81 11.71
N TYR A 97 -21.39 -9.66 11.77
CA TYR A 97 -21.83 -8.51 12.53
C TYR A 97 -21.29 -7.22 11.93
N LYS A 98 -21.94 -6.10 12.25
CA LYS A 98 -21.42 -4.77 11.94
C LYS A 98 -20.49 -4.33 13.05
N PHE A 99 -19.24 -4.02 12.70
CA PHE A 99 -18.16 -3.76 13.66
C PHE A 99 -18.55 -2.79 14.77
N ILE A 100 -19.06 -1.60 14.40
CA ILE A 100 -19.43 -0.57 15.39
C ILE A 100 -20.78 -0.86 16.03
N ASP A 101 -21.79 -1.28 15.24
CA ASP A 101 -23.15 -1.44 15.75
C ASP A 101 -23.24 -2.55 16.80
N TRP A 102 -22.41 -3.60 16.69
CA TRP A 102 -22.36 -4.68 17.67
C TRP A 102 -22.08 -4.16 19.09
N TYR A 103 -21.30 -3.09 19.27
CA TYR A 103 -21.08 -2.49 20.59
C TYR A 103 -22.28 -1.74 21.15
N ARG A 104 -23.20 -1.30 20.29
CA ARG A 104 -24.43 -0.62 20.70
C ARG A 104 -25.52 -1.62 21.04
N GLU A 105 -25.68 -2.60 20.16
CA GLU A 105 -26.72 -3.60 20.24
C GLU A 105 -26.27 -4.84 19.46
N HIS A 106 -26.37 -5.99 20.12
CA HIS A 106 -26.15 -7.28 19.52
C HIS A 106 -27.13 -8.29 20.11
N PRO A 107 -27.37 -9.43 19.44
CA PRO A 107 -28.22 -10.48 20.00
C PRO A 107 -27.66 -10.99 21.32
N PHE A 108 -28.52 -11.19 22.33
CA PHE A 108 -28.12 -11.78 23.62
C PHE A 108 -27.38 -13.13 23.48
N ALA A 109 -27.64 -13.88 22.41
CA ALA A 109 -26.92 -15.12 22.11
C ALA A 109 -25.41 -14.90 21.92
N ASP A 110 -24.98 -13.72 21.47
CA ASP A 110 -23.56 -13.39 21.32
C ASP A 110 -22.87 -13.21 22.68
N ASP A 111 -23.54 -12.62 23.68
CA ASP A 111 -23.01 -12.56 25.05
C ASP A 111 -22.73 -13.97 25.59
N LEU A 112 -23.66 -14.91 25.37
CA LEU A 112 -23.50 -16.30 25.79
C LEU A 112 -22.33 -16.98 25.08
N LYS A 113 -22.13 -16.73 23.78
CA LYS A 113 -20.97 -17.24 23.04
C LYS A 113 -19.66 -16.66 23.58
N MET A 114 -19.64 -15.36 23.85
CA MET A 114 -18.46 -14.68 24.40
C MET A 114 -18.10 -15.25 25.77
N LEU A 115 -19.07 -15.38 26.70
CA LEU A 115 -18.83 -15.98 28.02
C LEU A 115 -18.36 -17.42 27.90
N LYS A 116 -19.01 -18.23 27.05
CA LYS A 116 -18.58 -19.60 26.78
C LYS A 116 -17.14 -19.66 26.26
N TRP A 117 -16.76 -18.77 25.35
CA TRP A 117 -15.39 -18.67 24.86
C TRP A 117 -14.39 -18.30 25.97
N SER A 118 -14.75 -17.36 26.85
CA SER A 118 -13.93 -17.04 28.02
C SER A 118 -13.71 -18.28 28.90
N ASP A 119 -14.76 -19.02 29.22
CA ASP A 119 -14.67 -20.20 30.09
C ASP A 119 -13.87 -21.33 29.44
N ASP A 120 -14.19 -21.66 28.19
CA ASP A 120 -13.62 -22.83 27.50
C ASP A 120 -12.18 -22.59 27.01
N VAL A 121 -11.86 -21.37 26.55
CA VAL A 121 -10.61 -21.07 25.82
C VAL A 121 -9.65 -20.22 26.65
N LEU A 122 -10.17 -19.34 27.51
CA LEU A 122 -9.36 -18.45 28.34
C LEU A 122 -9.31 -18.88 29.81
N ASP A 123 -9.81 -20.07 30.16
CA ASP A 123 -9.84 -20.59 31.54
C ASP A 123 -10.51 -19.60 32.52
N GLY A 124 -11.61 -18.98 32.07
CA GLY A 124 -12.35 -17.97 32.81
C GLY A 124 -11.64 -16.62 32.98
N GLN A 125 -10.45 -16.42 32.40
CA GLN A 125 -9.69 -15.16 32.53
C GLN A 125 -10.20 -14.04 31.60
N GLY A 126 -11.11 -14.37 30.68
CA GLY A 126 -11.73 -13.41 29.77
C GLY A 126 -12.75 -12.53 30.49
N TYR A 127 -13.60 -13.13 31.34
CA TYR A 127 -14.60 -12.47 32.15
C TYR A 127 -14.46 -12.88 33.61
N VAL A 128 -14.11 -11.92 34.47
CA VAL A 128 -13.96 -12.16 35.90
C VAL A 128 -15.29 -11.90 36.60
N ALA A 129 -15.80 -12.88 37.33
CA ALA A 129 -17.01 -12.69 38.15
C ALA A 129 -16.81 -11.55 39.14
N TRP A 130 -17.81 -10.67 39.29
CA TRP A 130 -17.72 -9.52 40.18
C TRP A 130 -17.50 -9.95 41.62
N TYR A 131 -16.55 -9.28 42.29
CA TYR A 131 -16.22 -9.53 43.68
C TYR A 131 -15.94 -8.21 44.44
N PRO A 132 -16.25 -8.17 45.75
CA PRO A 132 -16.00 -7.00 46.57
C PRO A 132 -14.50 -6.75 46.78
N PHE A 133 -14.09 -5.49 46.81
CA PHE A 133 -12.72 -5.06 47.00
C PHE A 133 -12.64 -3.78 47.85
N GLU A 134 -11.71 -3.75 48.80
CA GLU A 134 -11.38 -2.55 49.58
C GLU A 134 -10.31 -1.72 48.87
N HIS A 135 -10.72 -0.68 48.15
CA HIS A 135 -9.78 0.23 47.51
C HIS A 135 -9.21 1.22 48.54
N PRO A 136 -7.88 1.43 48.60
CA PRO A 136 -7.24 2.29 49.61
C PRO A 136 -7.78 3.73 49.68
N GLU A 137 -8.26 4.27 48.57
CA GLU A 137 -8.77 5.64 48.47
C GLU A 137 -10.30 5.73 48.28
N LEU A 138 -10.92 4.70 47.68
CA LEU A 138 -12.33 4.74 47.27
C LEU A 138 -13.23 3.97 48.25
N GLY A 139 -12.66 3.20 49.18
CA GLY A 139 -13.40 2.32 50.08
C GLY A 139 -13.97 1.10 49.36
N HIS A 140 -15.17 0.69 49.76
CA HIS A 140 -15.87 -0.46 49.19
C HIS A 140 -16.21 -0.26 47.70
N VAL A 141 -15.61 -1.08 46.84
CA VAL A 141 -15.92 -1.15 45.41
C VAL A 141 -16.08 -2.61 44.98
N GLU A 142 -16.56 -2.85 43.75
CA GLU A 142 -16.54 -4.16 43.13
C GLU A 142 -15.54 -4.16 41.97
N LEU A 143 -14.83 -5.27 41.80
CA LEU A 143 -13.95 -5.51 40.65
C LEU A 143 -14.45 -6.74 39.89
N GLY A 144 -14.31 -6.73 38.57
CA GLY A 144 -14.76 -7.82 37.71
C GLY A 144 -15.10 -7.33 36.31
N GLY A 145 -15.86 -8.15 35.59
CA GLY A 145 -16.26 -7.93 34.22
C GLY A 145 -15.22 -8.42 33.20
N TRP A 146 -15.38 -7.95 31.97
CA TRP A 146 -14.50 -8.30 30.87
C TRP A 146 -13.08 -7.79 31.07
N ASN A 147 -12.10 -8.64 30.82
CA ASN A 147 -10.70 -8.25 30.70
C ASN A 147 -10.52 -7.41 29.43
N ALA A 148 -10.68 -6.10 29.59
CA ALA A 148 -10.63 -5.14 28.49
C ALA A 148 -9.28 -5.17 27.75
N LEU A 149 -8.18 -5.52 28.43
CA LEU A 149 -6.84 -5.47 27.86
C LEU A 149 -6.48 -6.73 27.07
N TYR A 150 -6.71 -7.91 27.63
CA TYR A 150 -6.21 -9.19 27.09
C TYR A 150 -7.32 -10.17 26.70
N ALA A 151 -8.59 -9.77 26.73
CA ALA A 151 -9.66 -10.47 26.03
C ALA A 151 -10.21 -9.61 24.89
N PHE A 152 -10.48 -8.32 25.15
CA PHE A 152 -11.06 -7.42 24.15
C PHE A 152 -10.05 -6.71 23.28
N ARG A 153 -9.21 -5.84 23.87
CA ARG A 153 -8.37 -4.93 23.10
C ARG A 153 -7.20 -5.64 22.43
N ASN A 154 -6.53 -6.55 23.11
CA ASN A 154 -5.39 -7.29 22.56
C ASN A 154 -5.66 -8.78 22.60
N PRO A 155 -5.03 -9.57 21.71
CA PRO A 155 -5.00 -11.00 21.87
C PRO A 155 -4.40 -11.34 23.25
N PRO A 156 -4.98 -12.32 23.98
CA PRO A 156 -4.29 -12.89 25.13
C PRO A 156 -2.89 -13.38 24.70
N PRO A 157 -1.87 -13.33 25.59
CA PRO A 157 -0.49 -13.61 25.21
C PRO A 157 -0.28 -14.95 24.49
N ALA A 158 -1.06 -15.98 24.85
CA ALA A 158 -1.02 -17.31 24.22
C ALA A 158 -1.43 -17.31 22.73
N PHE A 159 -2.20 -16.31 22.28
CA PHE A 159 -2.67 -16.19 20.89
C PHE A 159 -1.91 -15.14 20.08
N LEU A 160 -1.03 -14.37 20.72
CA LEU A 160 -0.34 -13.24 20.08
C LEU A 160 0.45 -13.67 18.84
N GLU A 161 1.24 -14.74 18.93
CA GLU A 161 2.05 -15.23 17.80
C GLU A 161 1.17 -15.70 16.64
N ARG A 162 0.13 -16.50 16.93
CA ARG A 162 -0.86 -16.96 15.94
C ARG A 162 -1.51 -15.78 15.23
N GLU A 163 -1.84 -14.73 15.99
CA GLU A 163 -2.51 -13.55 15.46
C GLU A 163 -1.60 -12.72 14.56
N LEU A 164 -0.36 -12.47 15.00
CA LEU A 164 0.62 -11.71 14.21
C LEU A 164 1.06 -12.46 12.94
N ALA A 165 1.06 -13.80 12.95
CA ALA A 165 1.46 -14.62 11.81
C ALA A 165 0.60 -14.41 10.55
N ARG A 166 -0.60 -13.80 10.68
CA ARG A 166 -1.51 -13.51 9.57
C ARG A 166 -0.95 -12.49 8.58
N PHE A 167 -0.19 -11.50 9.05
CA PHE A 167 0.09 -10.28 8.28
C PHE A 167 1.33 -10.30 7.38
N PRO A 168 2.46 -10.96 7.73
CA PRO A 168 3.70 -10.87 6.94
C PRO A 168 3.53 -11.20 5.45
N ALA A 169 2.75 -12.24 5.12
CA ALA A 169 2.51 -12.62 3.73
C ALA A 169 1.81 -11.51 2.93
N TRP A 170 0.81 -10.86 3.52
CA TRP A 170 0.11 -9.75 2.88
C TRP A 170 0.98 -8.49 2.79
N LEU A 171 1.75 -8.17 3.83
CA LEU A 171 2.69 -7.03 3.80
C LEU A 171 3.74 -7.19 2.70
N LEU A 172 4.33 -8.39 2.57
CA LEU A 172 5.29 -8.69 1.52
C LEU A 172 4.66 -8.64 0.13
N TRP A 173 3.43 -9.15 -0.01
CA TRP A 173 2.68 -9.07 -1.26
C TRP A 173 2.38 -7.60 -1.64
N HIS A 174 1.94 -6.78 -0.69
CA HIS A 174 1.67 -5.35 -0.90
C HIS A 174 2.95 -4.59 -1.29
N LEU A 175 4.10 -4.96 -0.73
CA LEU A 175 5.39 -4.43 -1.17
C LEU A 175 5.74 -4.88 -2.60
N ALA A 176 5.51 -6.16 -2.92
CA ALA A 176 5.88 -6.75 -4.20
C ALA A 176 5.12 -6.18 -5.40
N ILE A 177 3.95 -5.57 -5.19
CA ILE A 177 3.20 -4.89 -6.27
C ILE A 177 3.76 -3.50 -6.61
N SER A 178 4.77 -3.01 -5.90
CA SER A 178 5.41 -1.70 -6.14
C SER A 178 5.93 -1.55 -7.57
N PRO A 179 6.02 -0.30 -8.10
CA PRO A 179 6.69 -0.05 -9.36
C PRO A 179 8.19 -0.40 -9.27
N ARG A 180 8.77 -0.82 -10.38
CA ARG A 180 10.18 -1.23 -10.48
C ARG A 180 10.74 -0.84 -11.84
N LEU A 181 11.69 0.08 -11.84
CA LEU A 181 12.38 0.55 -13.05
C LEU A 181 13.50 -0.43 -13.41
N GLU A 182 13.50 -0.92 -14.65
CA GLU A 182 14.55 -1.80 -15.18
C GLU A 182 15.10 -1.29 -16.51
N LEU A 183 16.33 -1.71 -16.81
CA LEU A 183 16.98 -1.41 -18.09
C LEU A 183 16.32 -2.23 -19.19
N LEU A 184 15.79 -1.56 -20.22
CA LEU A 184 15.27 -2.22 -21.40
C LEU A 184 16.31 -2.27 -22.52
N ASP A 185 17.02 -1.17 -22.75
CA ASP A 185 18.08 -1.08 -23.76
C ASP A 185 19.10 0.02 -23.39
N ALA A 186 20.36 -0.23 -23.71
CA ALA A 186 21.43 0.77 -23.68
C ALA A 186 22.36 0.47 -24.85
N ARG A 187 22.28 1.27 -25.90
CA ARG A 187 23.01 1.02 -27.15
C ARG A 187 23.71 2.25 -27.67
N VAL A 188 24.77 2.00 -28.42
CA VAL A 188 25.50 3.01 -29.19
C VAL A 188 25.41 2.64 -30.65
N THR A 189 25.09 3.63 -31.48
CA THR A 189 25.10 3.51 -32.94
C THR A 189 26.07 4.55 -33.50
N PRO A 190 27.15 4.15 -34.20
CA PRO A 190 28.06 5.10 -34.82
C PRO A 190 27.34 5.86 -35.94
N LEU A 191 27.59 7.17 -36.01
CA LEU A 191 27.06 8.06 -37.06
C LEU A 191 28.15 8.56 -38.02
N GLY A 192 29.43 8.26 -37.73
CA GLY A 192 30.59 8.73 -38.48
C GLY A 192 31.23 9.97 -37.87
N GLU A 193 32.49 10.23 -38.23
CA GLU A 193 33.25 11.41 -37.77
C GLU A 193 33.26 11.57 -36.23
N ASP A 194 33.51 10.46 -35.52
CA ASP A 194 33.49 10.40 -34.05
C ASP A 194 32.15 10.83 -33.40
N ASN A 195 31.05 10.81 -34.18
CA ASN A 195 29.69 11.04 -33.68
C ASN A 195 28.98 9.71 -33.39
N TYR A 196 28.27 9.69 -32.27
CA TYR A 196 27.60 8.52 -31.74
C TYR A 196 26.18 8.86 -31.33
N ARG A 197 25.20 8.05 -31.75
CA ARG A 197 23.87 8.05 -31.15
C ARG A 197 23.88 7.10 -29.96
N ILE A 198 23.56 7.62 -28.79
CA ILE A 198 23.45 6.85 -27.56
C ILE A 198 21.97 6.78 -27.20
N THR A 199 21.41 5.59 -27.06
CA THR A 199 20.02 5.37 -26.66
C THR A 199 19.98 4.70 -25.31
N LEU A 200 19.14 5.23 -24.41
CA LEU A 200 18.74 4.58 -23.17
C LEU A 200 17.24 4.35 -23.20
N ALA A 201 16.81 3.11 -23.00
CA ALA A 201 15.43 2.76 -22.78
C ALA A 201 15.26 2.05 -21.43
N VAL A 202 14.23 2.43 -20.69
CA VAL A 202 13.84 1.82 -19.42
C VAL A 202 12.37 1.49 -19.43
N HIS A 203 11.98 0.56 -18.58
CA HIS A 203 10.58 0.20 -18.39
C HIS A 203 10.22 -0.07 -16.94
N ASN A 204 8.95 0.09 -16.59
CA ASN A 204 8.39 -0.30 -15.31
C ASN A 204 7.91 -1.75 -15.37
N THR A 205 8.59 -2.67 -14.69
CA THR A 205 8.19 -4.09 -14.60
C THR A 205 7.29 -4.40 -13.41
N GLY A 206 7.06 -3.41 -12.54
CA GLY A 206 6.16 -3.51 -11.40
C GLY A 206 4.69 -3.60 -11.79
N TRP A 207 3.84 -4.00 -10.82
CA TRP A 207 2.40 -4.07 -11.06
C TRP A 207 1.76 -2.68 -11.01
N LEU A 208 2.13 -1.86 -10.03
CA LEU A 208 1.70 -0.47 -9.94
C LEU A 208 2.45 0.41 -10.96
N PRO A 209 1.83 1.50 -11.45
CA PRO A 209 2.54 2.51 -12.24
C PRO A 209 3.57 3.25 -11.37
N THR A 210 4.51 3.95 -12.00
CA THR A 210 5.55 4.69 -11.26
C THR A 210 4.97 5.76 -10.34
N TYR A 211 3.81 6.31 -10.69
CA TYR A 211 3.07 7.27 -9.86
C TYR A 211 2.25 6.64 -8.73
N VAL A 212 2.12 5.31 -8.68
CA VAL A 212 1.37 4.52 -7.67
C VAL A 212 -0.15 4.68 -7.74
N THR A 213 -0.70 5.91 -7.64
CA THR A 213 -2.15 6.19 -7.66
C THR A 213 -2.48 7.36 -8.58
N LYS A 214 -3.67 7.38 -9.19
CA LYS A 214 -4.19 8.57 -9.88
C LYS A 214 -4.21 9.77 -8.94
N ARG A 215 -4.50 9.57 -7.65
CA ARG A 215 -4.42 10.63 -6.62
C ARG A 215 -3.04 11.28 -6.53
N ALA A 216 -1.95 10.52 -6.69
CA ALA A 216 -0.60 11.08 -6.71
C ALA A 216 -0.38 12.05 -7.90
N LEU A 217 -0.99 11.77 -9.05
CA LEU A 217 -0.93 12.64 -10.22
C LEU A 217 -1.71 13.93 -10.00
N GLU A 218 -2.94 13.84 -9.49
CA GLU A 218 -3.78 15.00 -9.16
C GLU A 218 -3.09 15.94 -8.18
N ARG A 219 -2.41 15.38 -7.17
CA ARG A 219 -1.65 16.12 -6.16
C ARG A 219 -0.28 16.56 -6.62
N LYS A 220 0.18 16.12 -7.80
CA LYS A 220 1.57 16.33 -8.28
C LYS A 220 2.60 15.87 -7.25
N ALA A 221 2.32 14.77 -6.56
CA ALA A 221 3.10 14.26 -5.43
C ALA A 221 4.41 13.57 -5.85
N VAL A 222 4.63 13.35 -7.15
CA VAL A 222 5.78 12.61 -7.67
C VAL A 222 6.18 13.09 -9.07
N ARG A 223 7.48 13.23 -9.29
CA ARG A 223 8.10 13.56 -10.60
C ARG A 223 8.22 12.31 -11.46
N GLY A 224 8.18 12.46 -12.79
CA GLY A 224 8.45 11.38 -13.72
C GLY A 224 9.88 10.83 -13.64
N VAL A 225 10.17 9.85 -14.50
CA VAL A 225 11.50 9.28 -14.69
C VAL A 225 12.43 10.37 -15.19
N VAL A 226 13.61 10.47 -14.58
CA VAL A 226 14.67 11.38 -15.00
C VAL A 226 15.81 10.55 -15.56
N ALA A 227 16.20 10.80 -16.80
CA ALA A 227 17.38 10.23 -17.43
C ALA A 227 18.53 11.23 -17.46
N GLU A 228 19.74 10.75 -17.22
CA GLU A 228 20.98 11.51 -17.14
C GLU A 228 22.08 10.80 -17.94
N ILE A 229 22.90 11.58 -18.64
CA ILE A 229 24.07 11.12 -19.40
C ILE A 229 25.30 11.89 -18.92
N ASP A 230 26.38 11.19 -18.61
CA ASP A 230 27.66 11.81 -18.31
C ASP A 230 28.31 12.31 -19.60
N VAL A 231 29.02 13.45 -19.51
CA VAL A 231 29.81 14.00 -20.62
C VAL A 231 31.30 13.95 -20.22
N PRO A 232 32.04 12.90 -20.60
CA PRO A 232 33.45 12.75 -20.24
C PRO A 232 34.32 13.88 -20.80
N ALA A 233 35.53 14.04 -20.26
CA ALA A 233 36.49 15.01 -20.78
C ALA A 233 36.80 14.73 -22.26
N GLY A 234 36.72 15.76 -23.11
CA GLY A 234 36.91 15.63 -24.55
C GLY A 234 35.67 15.16 -25.33
N ALA A 235 34.55 14.89 -24.65
CA ALA A 235 33.26 14.64 -25.28
C ALA A 235 32.42 15.93 -25.36
N MET A 236 31.56 16.02 -26.37
CA MET A 236 30.60 17.10 -26.55
C MET A 236 29.23 16.53 -26.88
N LEU A 237 28.21 16.98 -26.16
CA LEU A 237 26.82 16.64 -26.47
C LEU A 237 26.34 17.51 -27.63
N MET A 238 26.06 16.88 -28.77
CA MET A 238 25.59 17.54 -30.00
C MET A 238 24.07 17.70 -30.00
N THR A 239 23.35 16.70 -29.48
CA THR A 239 21.88 16.69 -29.36
C THR A 239 21.44 16.06 -28.05
N GLY A 240 20.34 16.56 -27.50
CA GLY A 240 19.75 16.12 -26.22
C GLY A 240 20.20 17.00 -25.06
N LYS A 241 19.74 16.67 -23.85
CA LYS A 241 20.16 17.35 -22.61
C LYS A 241 20.88 16.37 -21.71
N VAL A 242 21.84 16.88 -20.93
CA VAL A 242 22.52 16.11 -19.86
C VAL A 242 21.50 15.46 -18.92
N ARG A 243 20.34 16.12 -18.72
CA ARG A 243 19.24 15.64 -17.91
C ARG A 243 17.90 15.86 -18.62
N GLU A 244 17.11 14.79 -18.75
CA GLU A 244 15.80 14.78 -19.39
C GLU A 244 14.73 14.15 -18.49
N GLU A 245 13.52 14.70 -18.51
CA GLU A 245 12.36 14.12 -17.83
C GLU A 245 11.52 13.36 -18.85
N LEU A 246 11.32 12.06 -18.63
CA LEU A 246 10.66 11.14 -19.56
C LEU A 246 9.20 10.88 -19.19
N GLY A 247 8.68 11.57 -18.19
CA GLY A 247 7.31 11.39 -17.71
C GLY A 247 7.12 10.17 -16.82
N GLN A 248 5.86 9.85 -16.55
CA GLN A 248 5.49 8.69 -15.74
C GLN A 248 5.34 7.44 -16.61
N LEU A 249 5.62 6.27 -16.03
CA LEU A 249 5.43 4.97 -16.68
C LEU A 249 4.23 4.26 -16.07
N GLU A 250 3.40 3.71 -16.93
CA GLU A 250 2.30 2.85 -16.51
C GLU A 250 2.79 1.53 -15.91
N GLY A 251 1.89 0.85 -15.20
CA GLY A 251 2.08 -0.49 -14.68
C GLY A 251 1.01 -1.43 -15.22
N ARG A 252 0.93 -2.63 -14.64
CA ARG A 252 -0.09 -3.62 -15.02
C ARG A 252 -1.45 -3.41 -14.34
N ALA A 253 -1.51 -2.61 -13.26
CA ALA A 253 -2.72 -2.43 -12.44
C ALA A 253 -3.93 -1.89 -13.21
N TYR A 254 -3.69 -1.03 -14.20
CA TYR A 254 -4.71 -0.32 -14.98
C TYR A 254 -4.84 -0.83 -16.42
N LEU A 255 -4.16 -1.93 -16.75
CA LEU A 255 -4.32 -2.56 -18.06
C LEU A 255 -5.64 -3.34 -18.10
N ASN A 256 -6.39 -3.14 -19.17
CA ASN A 256 -7.59 -3.93 -19.45
C ASN A 256 -7.20 -5.38 -19.75
N SER A 257 -7.90 -6.33 -19.11
CA SER A 257 -7.73 -7.76 -19.39
C SER A 257 -8.46 -8.22 -20.65
N ALA A 258 -9.47 -7.46 -21.08
CA ALA A 258 -10.22 -7.76 -22.29
C ALA A 258 -9.42 -7.38 -23.55
N PRO A 259 -9.33 -8.26 -24.57
CA PRO A 259 -8.60 -7.97 -25.81
C PRO A 259 -9.32 -6.94 -26.71
N MET A 260 -10.58 -6.62 -26.40
CA MET A 260 -11.38 -5.62 -27.10
C MET A 260 -12.20 -4.80 -26.10
N GLY A 261 -12.41 -3.51 -26.38
CA GLY A 261 -13.18 -2.60 -25.55
C GLY A 261 -12.96 -1.12 -25.91
N PHE A 262 -13.58 -0.23 -25.15
CA PHE A 262 -13.38 1.21 -25.28
C PHE A 262 -12.11 1.62 -24.52
N GLY A 263 -11.12 2.17 -25.23
CA GLY A 263 -9.84 2.61 -24.64
C GLY A 263 -8.69 1.62 -24.87
N PHE A 264 -8.30 1.40 -26.12
CA PHE A 264 -7.00 0.82 -26.44
C PHE A 264 -5.92 1.82 -25.99
N GLY A 265 -5.35 1.58 -24.81
CA GLY A 265 -4.19 2.32 -24.33
C GLY A 265 -2.93 2.00 -25.14
N ASP A 266 -1.96 2.89 -25.08
CA ASP A 266 -0.61 2.66 -25.61
C ASP A 266 -0.04 1.36 -25.02
N THR A 267 0.30 0.39 -25.88
CA THR A 267 0.88 -0.90 -25.48
C THR A 267 2.30 -0.77 -24.93
N THR A 268 2.85 0.44 -24.92
CA THR A 268 4.21 0.75 -24.46
C THR A 268 4.27 1.85 -23.40
N GLY A 269 3.14 2.21 -22.78
CA GLY A 269 3.10 3.22 -21.70
C GLY A 269 3.92 2.85 -20.47
N ASP A 270 4.35 1.59 -20.34
CA ASP A 270 5.29 1.10 -19.33
C ASP A 270 6.75 1.46 -19.64
N ARG A 271 7.06 2.10 -20.78
CA ARG A 271 8.42 2.31 -21.29
C ARG A 271 8.71 3.78 -21.57
N ALA A 272 9.96 4.16 -21.38
CA ALA A 272 10.49 5.43 -21.84
C ALA A 272 11.82 5.23 -22.55
N LYS A 273 12.07 6.09 -23.55
CA LYS A 273 13.30 6.12 -24.34
C LYS A 273 13.81 7.54 -24.43
N VAL A 274 15.12 7.70 -24.33
CA VAL A 274 15.85 8.94 -24.60
C VAL A 274 17.04 8.66 -25.50
N GLU A 275 17.35 9.63 -26.36
CA GLU A 275 18.44 9.54 -27.32
C GLU A 275 19.30 10.80 -27.27
N TRP A 276 20.61 10.59 -27.26
CA TRP A 276 21.61 11.63 -27.33
C TRP A 276 22.47 11.45 -28.57
N VAL A 277 23.02 12.55 -29.07
CA VAL A 277 24.13 12.50 -30.01
C VAL A 277 25.35 13.11 -29.34
N MET A 278 26.44 12.35 -29.28
CA MET A 278 27.70 12.77 -28.66
C MET A 278 28.83 12.68 -29.68
N HIS A 279 29.64 13.73 -29.76
CA HIS A 279 30.93 13.71 -30.43
C HIS A 279 32.01 13.42 -29.38
N ALA A 280 32.78 12.35 -29.55
CA ALA A 280 33.81 11.96 -28.58
C ALA A 280 34.78 10.93 -29.21
N PRO A 281 36.02 10.78 -28.70
CA PRO A 281 36.94 9.77 -29.19
C PRO A 281 36.37 8.35 -29.08
N ALA A 282 36.70 7.49 -30.04
CA ALA A 282 36.41 6.06 -29.95
C ALA A 282 36.98 5.47 -28.64
N ASN A 283 36.30 4.45 -28.12
CA ASN A 283 36.52 3.81 -26.82
C ASN A 283 36.22 4.68 -25.59
N THR A 284 35.60 5.85 -25.75
CA THR A 284 35.08 6.62 -24.62
C THR A 284 33.99 5.82 -23.91
N ARG A 285 34.09 5.71 -22.57
CA ARG A 285 33.04 5.11 -21.72
C ARG A 285 32.10 6.20 -21.24
N VAL A 286 30.80 5.99 -21.42
CA VAL A 286 29.75 6.95 -21.07
C VAL A 286 28.78 6.29 -20.11
N ALA A 287 28.62 6.88 -18.93
CA ALA A 287 27.66 6.42 -17.93
C ALA A 287 26.28 7.03 -18.20
N LEU A 288 25.25 6.20 -18.02
CA LEU A 288 23.84 6.53 -18.21
C LEU A 288 23.08 6.19 -16.94
N THR A 289 22.19 7.06 -16.49
CA THR A 289 21.34 6.81 -15.32
C THR A 289 19.90 7.14 -15.65
N ALA A 290 18.96 6.30 -15.22
CA ALA A 290 17.55 6.63 -15.17
C ALA A 290 17.03 6.41 -13.74
N ARG A 291 16.29 7.37 -13.19
CA ARG A 291 15.80 7.30 -11.80
C ARG A 291 14.35 7.72 -11.67
N HIS A 292 13.66 7.07 -10.75
CA HIS A 292 12.31 7.45 -10.32
C HIS A 292 12.19 7.34 -8.78
N PRO A 293 11.63 8.34 -8.07
CA PRO A 293 11.57 8.35 -6.60
C PRO A 293 10.86 7.15 -5.96
N ARG A 294 9.97 6.49 -6.71
CA ARG A 294 9.19 5.33 -6.25
C ARG A 294 9.58 4.01 -6.90
N ALA A 295 10.29 4.03 -8.02
CA ALA A 295 10.58 2.83 -8.82
C ALA A 295 12.07 2.46 -8.85
N GLY A 296 12.93 3.25 -8.21
CA GLY A 296 14.36 2.96 -8.06
C GLY A 296 15.23 3.67 -9.10
N VAL A 297 16.44 3.14 -9.30
CA VAL A 297 17.47 3.72 -10.15
C VAL A 297 18.09 2.63 -11.00
N VAL A 298 18.13 2.85 -12.31
CA VAL A 298 18.85 2.06 -13.31
C VAL A 298 20.14 2.81 -13.65
N ARG A 299 21.26 2.07 -13.70
CA ARG A 299 22.55 2.57 -14.17
C ARG A 299 23.05 1.66 -15.27
N ALA A 300 23.54 2.24 -16.34
CA ALA A 300 24.17 1.54 -17.45
C ALA A 300 25.45 2.27 -17.83
N GLU A 301 26.33 1.58 -18.54
CA GLU A 301 27.52 2.18 -19.13
C GLU A 301 27.67 1.63 -20.55
N VAL A 302 27.99 2.52 -21.48
CA VAL A 302 28.22 2.17 -22.88
C VAL A 302 29.60 2.64 -23.32
N THR A 303 30.20 1.90 -24.25
CA THR A 303 31.47 2.27 -24.88
C THR A 303 31.20 2.72 -26.31
N LEU A 304 31.76 3.86 -26.71
CA LEU A 304 31.65 4.37 -28.07
C LEU A 304 32.60 3.58 -28.97
N ALA A 305 32.05 2.82 -29.93
CA ALA A 305 32.83 1.87 -30.74
C ALA A 305 33.51 2.49 -31.96
#